data_AF-A0A972XVF2-F1
#
_entry.id   AF-A0A972XVF2-F1
#
_cell.length_a   1.000
_cell.length_b   1.000
_cell.length_c   1.000
_cell.angle_alpha   90.00
_cell.angle_beta   90.00
_cell.angle_gamma   90.00
#
_symmetry.space_group_name_H-M   'P 1'
#
loop_
_entity.id
_entity.type
_entity.pdbx_description
1 polymer ?
#
loop_
_entity_poly.entity_id
_entity_poly.type
_entity_poly.pdbx_seq_one_letter_code
_entity_poly.pdbx_strand_id
1 'polypeptide(L)'
;MLGAASISFPFFSSFVAKSLILSAALKGEHFIAWMALLMASAGVFLVCGLRLPYAIFGGTKPEKLKVLREVPLNMFFAMVISAVLCIAIGIYYTPLYDVLPYIVKYNPYTLEHILVQLQLLTFSTLAFVITMRSGVLPTLKKSTVLDTEWIYRKVGYNFFATTGCMIQKTWKVASEDAKNIVMSLEILLKKMHSKDEGLGQSFSTGRMVFYVVVVLVGYLCLFYF
;
A
#
# COMPACT_ATOMS: atom_id res chain seq x y z
N MET A 1 -14.54 14.19 -5.89
CA MET A 1 -15.48 14.16 -7.04
C MET A 1 -14.79 13.87 -8.36
N LEU A 2 -13.61 14.42 -8.64
CA LEU A 2 -12.84 14.09 -9.86
C LEU A 2 -12.63 12.59 -10.09
N GLY A 3 -12.38 11.81 -9.03
CA GLY A 3 -12.29 10.34 -9.14
C GLY A 3 -13.58 9.66 -9.61
N ALA A 4 -14.75 10.12 -9.15
CA ALA A 4 -16.04 9.61 -9.60
C ALA A 4 -16.35 10.04 -11.05
N ALA A 5 -15.97 11.28 -11.41
CA ALA A 5 -16.08 11.78 -12.78
C ALA A 5 -15.17 10.98 -13.74
N SER A 6 -13.97 10.61 -13.30
CA SER A 6 -13.01 9.87 -14.11
C SER A 6 -13.50 8.51 -14.60
N ILE A 7 -14.48 7.91 -13.91
CA ILE A 7 -15.00 6.58 -14.26
C ILE A 7 -15.81 6.60 -15.57
N SER A 8 -16.49 7.71 -15.88
CA SER A 8 -17.51 7.74 -16.93
C SER A 8 -17.49 8.98 -17.84
N PHE A 9 -16.82 10.07 -17.48
CA PHE A 9 -16.80 11.27 -18.33
C PHE A 9 -15.91 11.09 -19.57
N PRO A 10 -16.32 11.61 -20.75
CA PRO A 10 -15.64 11.38 -22.02
C PRO A 10 -14.22 11.97 -22.12
N PHE A 11 -13.83 12.89 -21.22
CA PHE A 11 -12.49 13.50 -21.21
C PHE A 11 -11.48 12.84 -20.28
N PHE A 12 -11.85 11.74 -19.62
CA PHE A 12 -10.98 11.06 -18.66
C PHE A 12 -10.41 9.76 -19.23
N SER A 13 -9.27 9.35 -18.69
CA SER A 13 -8.56 8.12 -19.03
C SER A 13 -9.46 6.88 -19.13
N SER A 14 -10.48 6.73 -18.27
CA SER A 14 -11.36 5.56 -18.31
C SER A 14 -12.28 5.52 -19.54
N PHE A 15 -12.57 6.64 -20.20
CA PHE A 15 -13.31 6.64 -21.46
C PHE A 15 -12.47 6.08 -22.60
N VAL A 16 -11.19 6.46 -22.68
CA VAL A 16 -10.23 5.95 -23.67
C VAL A 16 -10.06 4.43 -23.54
N ALA A 17 -9.95 3.91 -22.32
CA ALA A 17 -9.85 2.47 -22.08
C ALA A 17 -11.16 1.73 -22.38
N LYS A 18 -12.31 2.26 -21.92
CA LYS A 18 -13.62 1.63 -22.13
C LYS A 18 -14.02 1.60 -23.59
N SER A 19 -13.85 2.70 -24.31
CA SER A 19 -14.17 2.78 -25.75
C SER A 19 -13.37 1.74 -26.55
N LEU A 20 -12.07 1.60 -26.27
CA LEU A 20 -11.21 0.60 -26.90
C LEU A 20 -11.69 -0.83 -26.64
N ILE A 21 -12.01 -1.19 -25.39
CA ILE A 21 -12.51 -2.54 -25.04
C ILE A 21 -13.86 -2.80 -25.70
N LEU A 22 -14.73 -1.79 -25.72
CA LEU A 22 -16.08 -1.89 -26.27
C LEU A 22 -16.04 -2.08 -27.79
N SER A 23 -15.15 -1.35 -28.48
CA SER A 23 -14.91 -1.53 -29.91
C SER A 23 -14.20 -2.85 -30.24
N ALA A 24 -13.32 -3.34 -29.37
CA ALA A 24 -12.70 -4.65 -29.54
C ALA A 24 -13.73 -5.78 -29.42
N ALA A 25 -14.65 -5.70 -28.46
CA ALA A 25 -15.72 -6.67 -28.29
C ALA A 25 -16.69 -6.70 -29.49
N LEU A 26 -16.98 -5.54 -30.10
CA LEU A 26 -17.77 -5.47 -31.34
C LEU A 26 -17.04 -6.10 -32.53
N LYS A 27 -15.74 -5.81 -32.69
CA LYS A 27 -14.94 -6.38 -33.79
C LYS A 27 -14.75 -7.90 -33.67
N GLY A 28 -14.72 -8.43 -32.45
CA GLY A 28 -14.68 -9.88 -32.20
C GLY A 28 -16.02 -10.59 -32.35
N GLU A 29 -17.07 -9.92 -32.84
CA GLU A 29 -18.45 -10.43 -32.95
C GLU A 29 -19.03 -11.00 -31.64
N HIS A 30 -18.47 -10.61 -30.49
CA HIS A 30 -18.93 -11.07 -29.18
C HIS A 30 -20.08 -10.19 -28.66
N PHE A 31 -21.24 -10.28 -29.33
CA PHE A 31 -22.39 -9.43 -29.05
C PHE A 31 -22.89 -9.53 -27.59
N ILE A 32 -22.94 -10.73 -27.03
CA ILE A 32 -23.38 -10.96 -25.64
C ILE A 32 -22.41 -10.27 -24.66
N ALA A 33 -21.10 -10.41 -24.89
CA ALA A 33 -20.09 -9.78 -24.05
C ALA A 33 -20.18 -8.25 -24.16
N TRP A 34 -20.41 -7.72 -25.35
CA TRP A 34 -20.61 -6.29 -25.57
C TRP A 34 -21.81 -5.74 -24.80
N MET A 35 -22.97 -6.41 -24.85
CA MET A 35 -24.14 -6.01 -24.07
C MET A 35 -23.89 -6.09 -22.55
N ALA A 36 -23.20 -7.14 -22.09
CA ALA A 36 -22.82 -7.28 -20.69
C ALA A 36 -21.88 -6.15 -20.23
N LEU A 37 -20.90 -5.77 -21.06
CA LEU A 37 -19.98 -4.66 -20.79
C LEU A 37 -20.69 -3.31 -20.73
N LEU A 38 -21.67 -3.07 -21.61
CA LEU A 38 -22.52 -1.88 -21.57
C LEU A 38 -23.30 -1.79 -20.25
N MET A 39 -23.96 -2.89 -19.86
CA MET A 39 -24.72 -2.95 -18.61
C MET A 39 -23.83 -2.81 -17.38
N ALA A 40 -22.65 -3.45 -17.39
CA ALA A 40 -21.67 -3.31 -16.32
C ALA A 40 -21.19 -1.85 -16.20
N SER A 41 -20.91 -1.18 -17.32
CA SER A 41 -20.48 0.23 -17.30
C SER A 41 -21.57 1.15 -16.74
N ALA A 42 -22.83 0.95 -17.13
CA ALA A 42 -23.97 1.69 -16.58
C ALA A 42 -24.17 1.45 -15.08
N GLY A 43 -24.03 0.19 -14.63
CA GLY A 43 -24.15 -0.20 -13.24
C GLY A 43 -23.06 0.40 -12.34
N VAL A 44 -21.80 0.36 -12.78
CA VAL A 44 -20.67 0.98 -12.05
C VAL A 44 -20.87 2.49 -11.93
N PHE A 45 -21.35 3.16 -12.98
CA PHE A 45 -21.66 4.59 -12.91
C PHE A 45 -22.77 4.90 -11.89
N LEU A 46 -23.83 4.08 -11.83
CA LEU A 46 -24.92 4.28 -10.87
C LEU A 46 -24.42 4.10 -9.42
N VAL A 47 -23.70 3.02 -9.14
CA VAL A 47 -23.23 2.70 -7.77
C VAL A 47 -22.12 3.65 -7.32
N CYS A 48 -21.04 3.77 -8.11
CA CYS A 48 -19.85 4.53 -7.72
C CYS A 48 -19.95 6.02 -8.07
N GLY A 49 -20.59 6.34 -9.21
CA GLY A 49 -20.66 7.71 -9.72
C GLY A 49 -21.75 8.55 -9.07
N LEU A 50 -22.92 7.97 -8.76
CA LEU A 50 -24.08 8.71 -8.26
C LEU A 50 -24.47 8.32 -6.83
N ARG A 51 -24.70 7.03 -6.57
CA ARG A 51 -25.23 6.56 -5.28
C ARG A 51 -24.26 6.81 -4.13
N LEU A 52 -22.97 6.54 -4.31
CA LEU A 52 -21.97 6.73 -3.25
C LEU A 52 -21.79 8.22 -2.87
N PRO A 53 -21.57 9.16 -3.82
CA PRO A 53 -21.54 10.59 -3.48
C PRO A 53 -22.84 11.08 -2.85
N TYR A 54 -24.01 10.65 -3.37
CA TYR A 54 -25.30 11.02 -2.78
C TYR A 54 -25.43 10.52 -1.33
N ALA A 55 -25.01 9.30 -1.05
CA ALA A 55 -25.01 8.75 0.31
C ALA A 55 -24.09 9.51 1.27
N ILE A 56 -22.92 9.95 0.79
CA ILE A 56 -21.93 10.68 1.59
C ILE A 56 -22.38 12.11 1.90
N PHE A 57 -22.87 12.84 0.89
CA PHE A 57 -23.24 14.25 1.03
C PHE A 57 -24.69 14.48 1.45
N GLY A 58 -25.61 13.58 1.09
CA GLY A 58 -27.05 13.67 1.39
C GLY A 58 -27.49 12.94 2.67
N GLY A 59 -26.58 12.27 3.37
CA GLY A 59 -26.88 11.56 4.62
C GLY A 59 -26.89 12.47 5.85
N THR A 60 -27.64 12.06 6.89
CA THR A 60 -27.60 12.71 8.22
C THR A 60 -26.18 12.66 8.79
N LYS A 61 -25.59 13.83 9.06
CA LYS A 61 -24.23 13.95 9.61
C LYS A 61 -24.12 13.20 10.95
N PRO A 62 -23.23 12.19 11.09
CA PRO A 62 -22.94 11.60 12.39
C PRO A 62 -22.41 12.66 13.38
N GLU A 63 -22.95 12.71 14.60
CA GLU A 63 -22.49 13.62 15.67
C GLU A 63 -20.99 13.50 16.00
N LYS A 64 -20.36 12.36 15.67
CA LYS A 64 -18.94 12.08 15.88
C LYS A 64 -17.98 12.77 14.88
N LEU A 65 -18.47 13.49 13.87
CA LEU A 65 -17.63 14.18 12.87
C LEU A 65 -17.10 15.55 13.32
N LYS A 66 -17.35 15.98 14.56
CA LYS A 66 -16.84 17.27 15.09
C LYS A 66 -15.29 17.37 15.11
N VAL A 67 -14.58 16.26 14.97
CA VAL A 67 -13.11 16.20 14.89
C VAL A 67 -12.69 15.74 13.49
N LEU A 68 -13.11 16.46 12.46
CA LEU A 68 -12.57 16.28 11.11
C LEU A 68 -11.22 17.00 11.04
N ARG A 69 -10.14 16.22 11.09
CA ARG A 69 -8.80 16.70 10.75
C ARG A 69 -8.75 16.95 9.25
N GLU A 70 -8.35 18.14 8.84
CA GLU A 70 -8.09 18.44 7.43
C GLU A 70 -7.06 17.45 6.86
N VAL A 71 -7.22 17.12 5.58
CA VAL A 71 -6.35 16.16 4.89
C VAL A 71 -4.89 16.63 5.00
N PRO A 72 -3.96 15.80 5.52
CA PRO A 72 -2.56 16.19 5.62
C PRO A 72 -2.02 16.51 4.22
N LEU A 73 -1.15 17.53 4.13
CA LEU A 73 -0.68 18.07 2.84
C LEU A 73 -0.10 17.00 1.91
N ASN A 74 0.61 16.00 2.45
CA ASN A 74 1.18 14.90 1.65
C ASN A 74 0.09 14.09 0.91
N MET A 75 -1.05 13.85 1.55
CA MET A 75 -2.17 13.14 0.93
C MET A 75 -2.91 14.02 -0.09
N PHE A 76 -2.99 15.32 0.16
CA PHE A 76 -3.55 16.28 -0.79
C PHE A 76 -2.74 16.32 -2.09
N PHE A 77 -1.41 16.44 -2.01
CA PHE A 77 -0.55 16.43 -3.20
C PHE A 77 -0.70 15.14 -4.01
N ALA A 78 -0.75 13.97 -3.36
CA ALA A 78 -0.98 12.70 -4.05
C ALA A 78 -2.34 12.66 -4.79
N MET A 79 -3.39 13.20 -4.18
CA MET A 79 -4.73 13.29 -4.79
C MET A 79 -4.73 14.24 -6.00
N VAL A 80 -4.02 15.37 -5.92
CA VAL A 80 -3.91 16.33 -7.03
C VAL A 80 -3.11 15.74 -8.19
N ILE A 81 -1.96 15.13 -7.91
CA ILE A 81 -1.11 14.51 -8.93
C ILE A 81 -1.88 13.43 -9.69
N SER A 82 -2.57 12.54 -8.97
CA SER A 82 -3.39 11.49 -9.60
C SER A 82 -4.54 12.05 -10.43
N ALA A 83 -5.23 13.10 -9.96
CA ALA A 83 -6.29 13.75 -10.73
C ALA A 83 -5.78 14.39 -12.03
N VAL A 84 -4.64 15.09 -11.95
CA VAL A 84 -3.97 15.67 -13.14
C VAL A 84 -3.56 14.57 -14.11
N LEU A 85 -3.00 13.47 -13.61
CA LEU A 85 -2.59 12.35 -14.45
C LEU A 85 -3.78 11.69 -15.17
N CYS A 86 -4.91 11.49 -14.48
CA CYS A 86 -6.13 10.95 -15.09
C CYS A 86 -6.70 11.82 -16.22
N ILE A 87 -6.58 13.14 -16.10
CA ILE A 87 -6.98 14.10 -17.14
C ILE A 87 -5.95 14.12 -18.27
N ALA A 88 -4.66 14.19 -17.94
CA ALA A 88 -3.58 14.23 -18.90
C ALA A 88 -3.58 13.00 -19.82
N ILE A 89 -3.76 11.80 -19.26
CA ILE A 89 -3.87 10.55 -20.04
C ILE A 89 -5.16 10.50 -20.86
N GLY A 90 -6.24 11.12 -20.39
CA GLY A 90 -7.48 11.23 -21.16
C GLY A 90 -7.29 12.07 -22.42
N ILE A 91 -6.66 13.24 -22.28
CA ILE A 91 -6.40 14.16 -23.40
C ILE A 91 -5.30 13.60 -24.33
N TYR A 92 -4.23 13.06 -23.75
CA TYR A 92 -3.07 12.54 -24.47
C TYR A 92 -2.99 11.01 -24.33
N TYR A 93 -3.77 10.31 -25.16
CA TYR A 93 -3.93 8.85 -25.11
C TYR A 93 -2.85 8.07 -25.90
N THR A 94 -2.09 8.74 -26.78
CA THR A 94 -0.99 8.15 -27.56
C THR A 94 0.01 7.33 -26.74
N PRO A 95 0.57 7.81 -25.61
CA PRO A 95 1.53 7.04 -24.83
C PRO A 95 0.92 5.79 -24.21
N LEU A 96 -0.40 5.76 -23.98
CA LEU A 96 -1.08 4.57 -23.51
C LEU A 96 -1.10 3.49 -24.60
N TYR A 97 -1.29 3.89 -25.86
CA TYR A 97 -1.33 2.98 -27.01
C TYR A 97 0.05 2.50 -27.43
N ASP A 98 1.10 3.29 -27.22
CA ASP A 98 2.49 2.89 -27.51
C ASP A 98 3.01 1.80 -26.55
N VAL A 99 2.43 1.68 -25.36
CA VAL A 99 2.74 0.60 -24.40
C VAL A 99 2.08 -0.73 -24.80
N LEU A 100 1.04 -0.70 -25.64
CA LEU A 100 0.38 -1.94 -26.06
C LEU A 100 1.30 -2.75 -26.99
N PRO A 101 1.36 -4.09 -26.81
CA PRO A 101 2.21 -4.96 -27.63
C PRO A 101 1.79 -5.07 -29.10
N TYR A 102 0.61 -4.54 -29.45
CA TYR A 102 0.04 -4.57 -30.80
C TYR A 102 -0.27 -3.15 -31.28
N ILE A 103 -0.07 -2.90 -32.58
CA ILE A 103 -0.31 -1.59 -33.19
C ILE A 103 -1.82 -1.33 -33.24
N VAL A 104 -2.32 -0.49 -32.33
CA VAL A 104 -3.73 -0.12 -32.28
C VAL A 104 -3.93 1.23 -32.96
N LYS A 105 -4.35 1.22 -34.24
CA LYS A 105 -4.88 2.43 -34.91
C LYS A 105 -6.34 2.62 -34.50
N TYR A 106 -6.57 3.24 -33.34
CA TYR A 106 -7.91 3.52 -32.83
C TYR A 106 -8.04 4.99 -32.45
N ASN A 107 -9.13 5.62 -32.88
CA ASN A 107 -9.47 6.96 -32.46
C ASN A 107 -10.63 6.87 -31.43
N PRO A 108 -10.35 7.04 -30.13
CA PRO A 108 -11.37 6.92 -29.09
C PRO A 108 -12.41 8.05 -29.14
N TYR A 109 -12.06 9.19 -29.73
CA TYR A 109 -12.89 10.40 -29.79
C TYR A 109 -13.69 10.48 -31.08
N THR A 110 -14.45 9.43 -31.40
CA THR A 110 -15.48 9.51 -32.44
C THR A 110 -16.80 10.00 -31.85
N LEU A 111 -17.62 10.66 -32.68
CA LEU A 111 -18.94 11.13 -32.27
C LEU A 111 -19.81 10.00 -31.74
N GLU A 112 -19.73 8.81 -32.34
CA GLU A 112 -20.50 7.63 -31.92
C GLU A 112 -20.16 7.22 -30.49
N HIS A 113 -18.88 7.12 -30.14
CA HIS A 113 -18.47 6.69 -28.80
C HIS A 113 -18.85 7.71 -27.72
N ILE A 114 -18.71 9.00 -28.03
CA ILE A 114 -19.10 10.08 -27.11
C ILE A 114 -20.62 10.10 -26.93
N LEU A 115 -21.40 9.97 -28.00
CA LEU A 115 -22.85 9.97 -27.94
C LEU A 115 -23.39 8.78 -27.14
N VAL A 116 -22.89 7.57 -27.41
CA VAL A 116 -23.30 6.37 -26.65
C VAL A 116 -22.99 6.55 -25.16
N GLN A 117 -21.82 7.09 -24.83
CA GLN A 117 -21.46 7.34 -23.44
C GLN A 117 -22.38 8.39 -22.80
N LEU A 118 -22.59 9.54 -23.44
CA LEU A 118 -23.51 10.58 -22.94
C LEU A 118 -24.93 10.06 -22.76
N GLN A 119 -25.41 9.23 -23.70
CA GLN A 119 -26.71 8.58 -23.61
C GLN A 119 -26.78 7.66 -22.39
N LEU A 120 -25.77 6.80 -22.18
CA LEU A 120 -25.67 5.95 -20.99
C LEU A 120 -25.65 6.75 -19.69
N LEU A 121 -24.86 7.83 -19.62
CA LEU A 121 -24.81 8.70 -18.44
C LEU A 121 -26.17 9.34 -18.17
N THR A 122 -26.84 9.82 -19.22
CA THR A 122 -28.14 10.50 -19.10
C THR A 122 -29.21 9.53 -18.61
N PHE A 123 -29.32 8.35 -19.23
CA PHE A 123 -30.29 7.34 -18.81
C PHE A 123 -30.00 6.77 -17.41
N SER A 124 -28.74 6.55 -17.06
CA SER A 124 -28.37 6.10 -15.72
C SER A 124 -28.65 7.16 -14.65
N THR A 125 -28.40 8.44 -14.96
CA THR A 125 -28.75 9.55 -14.06
C THR A 125 -30.26 9.68 -13.90
N LEU A 126 -31.01 9.55 -15.00
CA LEU A 126 -32.47 9.57 -14.97
C LEU A 126 -33.04 8.41 -14.14
N ALA A 127 -32.52 7.19 -14.32
CA ALA A 127 -32.90 6.03 -13.51
C ALA A 127 -32.61 6.25 -12.02
N PHE A 128 -31.48 6.88 -11.69
CA PHE A 128 -31.13 7.25 -10.33
C PHE A 128 -32.09 8.29 -9.74
N VAL A 129 -32.41 9.35 -10.49
CA VAL A 129 -33.36 10.40 -10.06
C VAL A 129 -34.76 9.82 -9.84
N ILE A 130 -35.24 8.93 -10.71
CA ILE A 130 -36.51 8.23 -10.51
C ILE A 130 -36.46 7.41 -9.22
N THR A 131 -35.42 6.61 -9.02
CA THR A 131 -35.27 5.79 -7.81
C THR A 131 -35.23 6.65 -6.54
N MET A 132 -34.56 7.80 -6.59
CA MET A 132 -34.53 8.78 -5.51
C MET A 132 -35.91 9.37 -5.24
N ARG A 133 -36.64 9.78 -6.29
CA ARG A 133 -38.00 10.34 -6.16
C ARG A 133 -39.02 9.32 -5.66
N SER A 134 -38.87 8.05 -6.03
CA SER A 134 -39.71 6.95 -5.54
C SER A 134 -39.45 6.59 -4.08
N GLY A 135 -38.41 7.14 -3.43
CA GLY A 135 -38.11 6.89 -2.02
C GLY A 135 -37.57 5.49 -1.71
N VAL A 136 -37.28 4.69 -2.74
CA VAL A 136 -36.79 3.29 -2.61
C VAL A 136 -35.27 3.24 -2.38
N LEU A 137 -34.63 4.39 -2.09
CA LEU A 137 -33.19 4.42 -1.89
C LEU A 137 -32.84 3.62 -0.63
N PRO A 138 -32.04 2.54 -0.74
CA PRO A 138 -31.78 1.71 0.42
C PRO A 138 -31.02 2.51 1.47
N THR A 139 -31.53 2.49 2.70
CA THR A 139 -30.90 3.15 3.83
C THR A 139 -29.49 2.60 4.04
N LEU A 140 -28.56 3.49 4.40
CA LEU A 140 -27.17 3.12 4.67
C LEU A 140 -27.14 2.20 5.89
N LYS A 141 -27.11 0.89 5.64
CA LYS A 141 -26.91 -0.11 6.68
C LYS A 141 -25.48 0.02 7.19
N LYS A 142 -25.34 0.15 8.51
CA LYS A 142 -24.04 0.08 9.18
C LYS A 142 -23.51 -1.33 8.98
N SER A 143 -22.55 -1.48 8.08
CA SER A 143 -21.84 -2.73 7.87
C SER A 143 -20.35 -2.44 8.00
N THR A 144 -19.69 -3.17 8.88
CA THR A 144 -18.23 -3.11 9.02
C THR A 144 -17.65 -4.05 7.97
N VAL A 145 -17.24 -3.48 6.83
CA VAL A 145 -16.49 -4.22 5.82
C VAL A 145 -15.05 -4.31 6.32
N LEU A 146 -14.58 -5.55 6.53
CA LEU A 146 -13.21 -5.79 6.94
C LEU A 146 -12.31 -5.70 5.70
N ASP A 147 -11.66 -4.56 5.51
CA ASP A 147 -10.73 -4.34 4.40
C ASP A 147 -9.49 -5.26 4.51
N THR A 148 -8.88 -5.57 3.37
CA THR A 148 -7.62 -6.34 3.32
C THR A 148 -6.50 -5.67 4.12
N GLU A 149 -6.57 -4.34 4.30
CA GLU A 149 -5.70 -3.58 5.21
C GLU A 149 -5.70 -4.15 6.64
N TRP A 150 -6.83 -4.70 7.12
CA TRP A 150 -6.88 -5.34 8.43
C TRP A 150 -5.96 -6.57 8.49
N ILE A 151 -5.96 -7.39 7.44
CA ILE A 151 -5.09 -8.56 7.33
C ILE A 151 -3.64 -8.09 7.30
N TYR A 152 -3.32 -7.10 6.44
CA TYR A 152 -1.97 -6.55 6.34
C TYR A 152 -1.49 -5.97 7.69
N ARG A 153 -2.32 -5.15 8.34
CA ARG A 153 -1.95 -4.48 9.59
C ARG A 153 -1.82 -5.47 10.75
N LYS A 154 -2.69 -6.48 10.83
CA LYS A 154 -2.68 -7.45 11.95
C LYS A 154 -1.62 -8.53 11.79
N VAL A 155 -1.49 -9.10 10.58
CA VAL A 155 -0.44 -10.09 10.30
C VAL A 155 0.93 -9.42 10.30
N GLY A 156 1.05 -8.24 9.67
CA GLY A 156 2.29 -7.46 9.67
C GLY A 156 2.72 -7.06 11.08
N TYR A 157 1.82 -6.48 11.88
CA TYR A 157 2.16 -6.09 13.26
C TYR A 157 2.57 -7.30 14.10
N ASN A 158 1.84 -8.41 14.04
CA ASN A 158 2.21 -9.62 14.77
C ASN A 158 3.55 -10.18 14.30
N PHE A 159 3.85 -10.13 13.00
CA PHE A 159 5.12 -10.61 12.43
C PHE A 159 6.31 -9.75 12.86
N PHE A 160 6.17 -8.42 12.84
CA PHE A 160 7.22 -7.51 13.32
C PHE A 160 7.40 -7.60 14.85
N ALA A 161 6.31 -7.79 15.60
CA ALA A 161 6.39 -7.94 17.05
C ALA A 161 7.07 -9.26 17.47
N THR A 162 6.79 -10.37 16.79
CA THR A 162 7.41 -11.67 17.10
C THR A 162 8.89 -11.69 16.73
N THR A 163 9.26 -11.15 15.56
CA THR A 163 10.66 -11.03 15.14
C THR A 163 11.46 -10.11 16.06
N GLY A 164 10.90 -8.96 16.45
CA GLY A 164 11.51 -8.06 17.43
C GLY A 164 11.72 -8.71 18.81
N CYS A 165 10.76 -9.50 19.29
CA CYS A 165 10.88 -10.23 20.55
C CYS A 165 11.94 -11.35 20.48
N MET A 166 12.04 -12.07 19.36
CA MET A 166 13.08 -13.08 19.15
C MET A 166 14.48 -12.46 19.15
N ILE A 167 14.67 -11.34 18.45
CA ILE A 167 15.95 -10.61 18.41
C ILE A 167 16.35 -10.09 19.79
N GLN A 168 15.41 -9.58 20.58
CA GLN A 168 15.72 -9.13 21.95
C GLN A 168 16.07 -10.29 22.88
N LYS A 169 15.45 -11.46 22.70
CA LYS A 169 15.78 -12.66 23.49
C LYS A 169 17.16 -13.20 23.15
N THR A 170 17.50 -13.30 21.86
CA THR A 170 18.84 -13.76 21.44
C THR A 170 19.92 -12.77 21.88
N TRP A 171 19.67 -11.47 21.79
CA TRP A 171 20.62 -10.45 22.25
C TRP A 171 20.85 -10.52 23.76
N LYS A 172 19.80 -10.74 24.56
CA LYS A 172 19.94 -10.89 26.02
C LYS A 172 20.77 -12.11 26.39
N VAL A 173 20.47 -13.27 25.81
CA VAL A 173 21.21 -14.52 26.06
C VAL A 173 22.68 -14.37 25.65
N ALA A 174 22.95 -13.83 24.46
CA ALA A 174 24.32 -13.58 24.01
C ALA A 174 25.07 -12.59 24.95
N SER A 175 24.38 -11.56 25.45
CA SER A 175 24.99 -10.59 26.37
C SER A 175 25.22 -11.13 27.78
N GLU A 176 24.41 -12.10 28.23
CA GLU A 176 24.58 -12.78 29.51
C GLU A 176 25.70 -13.81 29.43
N ASP A 177 25.79 -14.56 28.33
CA ASP A 177 26.88 -15.50 28.09
C ASP A 177 28.24 -14.78 27.96
N ALA A 178 28.28 -13.65 27.26
CA ALA A 178 29.48 -12.81 27.18
C ALA A 178 29.94 -12.32 28.56
N LYS A 179 29.01 -11.90 29.43
CA LYS A 179 29.33 -11.47 30.80
C LYS A 179 29.84 -12.62 31.66
N ASN A 180 29.25 -13.81 31.53
CA ASN A 180 29.67 -15.00 32.27
C ASN A 180 31.07 -15.47 31.85
N ILE A 181 31.41 -15.36 30.56
CA ILE A 181 32.76 -15.66 30.04
C ILE A 181 33.78 -14.66 30.57
N VAL A 182 33.47 -13.35 30.52
CA VAL A 182 34.36 -12.30 31.06
C VAL A 182 34.57 -12.49 32.57
N MET A 183 33.51 -12.77 33.33
CA MET A 183 33.60 -12.98 34.77
C MET A 183 34.38 -14.26 35.13
N SER A 184 34.25 -15.32 34.33
CA SER A 184 35.03 -16.55 34.49
C SER A 184 36.51 -16.34 34.18
N LEU A 185 36.82 -15.51 33.17
CA LEU A 185 38.19 -15.10 32.85
C LEU A 185 38.80 -14.21 33.93
N GLU A 186 38.04 -13.29 34.52
CA GLU A 186 38.51 -12.49 35.67
C GLU A 186 38.82 -13.35 36.89
N ILE A 187 38.01 -14.36 37.18
CA ILE A 187 38.24 -15.28 38.31
C ILE A 187 39.46 -16.16 38.03
N LEU A 188 39.63 -16.67 36.80
CA LEU A 188 40.82 -17.44 36.41
C LEU A 188 42.09 -16.59 36.45
N LEU A 189 42.02 -15.34 35.97
CA LEU A 189 43.12 -14.38 36.05
C LEU A 189 43.47 -14.07 37.51
N LYS A 190 42.49 -13.80 38.38
CA LYS A 190 42.73 -13.59 39.82
C LYS A 190 43.30 -14.83 40.51
N LYS A 191 42.87 -16.04 40.13
CA LYS A 191 43.36 -17.30 40.71
C LYS A 191 44.80 -17.60 40.29
N MET A 192 45.21 -17.21 39.08
CA MET A 192 46.61 -17.24 38.66
C MET A 192 47.43 -16.09 39.25
N HIS A 193 46.82 -14.91 39.47
CA HIS A 193 47.47 -13.74 40.05
C HIS A 193 47.68 -13.86 41.57
N SER A 194 46.94 -14.73 42.26
CA SER A 194 47.03 -14.90 43.72
C SER A 194 48.19 -15.81 44.18
N LYS A 195 49.06 -16.30 43.27
CA LYS A 195 50.15 -17.21 43.64
C LYS A 195 51.57 -16.68 43.41
N ASP A 196 51.75 -15.41 43.08
CA ASP A 196 53.06 -14.75 43.20
C ASP A 196 52.90 -13.25 43.46
N GLU A 197 53.26 -12.84 44.67
CA GLU A 197 53.48 -11.45 45.05
C GLU A 197 54.63 -10.84 44.24
N GLY A 198 54.54 -9.53 43.96
CA GLY A 198 55.71 -8.72 43.60
C GLY A 198 55.58 -7.98 42.27
N LEU A 199 54.96 -6.80 42.34
CA LEU A 199 54.79 -5.82 41.26
C LEU A 199 56.12 -5.13 40.85
N GLY A 200 57.25 -5.86 40.82
CA GLY A 200 58.57 -5.24 40.81
C GLY A 200 59.76 -6.06 40.29
N GLN A 201 59.58 -7.00 39.35
CA GLN A 201 60.72 -7.52 38.57
C GLN A 201 60.40 -7.77 37.09
N SER A 202 61.41 -7.57 36.25
CA SER A 202 61.40 -7.60 34.78
C SER A 202 60.73 -8.85 34.20
N PHE A 203 59.60 -8.67 33.54
CA PHE A 203 58.85 -9.73 32.89
C PHE A 203 59.67 -10.38 31.75
N SER A 204 59.86 -11.70 31.81
CA SER A 204 60.34 -12.48 30.65
C SER A 204 59.36 -12.30 29.49
N THR A 205 59.87 -11.86 28.34
CA THR A 205 59.12 -11.50 27.12
C THR A 205 58.07 -12.53 26.72
N GLY A 206 58.30 -13.81 27.01
CA GLY A 206 57.35 -14.90 26.72
C GLY A 206 56.01 -14.78 27.47
N ARG A 207 55.98 -14.24 28.69
CA ARG A 207 54.73 -14.08 29.46
C ARG A 207 53.87 -12.92 28.96
N MET A 208 54.47 -11.82 28.49
CA MET A 208 53.71 -10.73 27.85
C MET A 208 53.06 -11.21 26.54
N VAL A 209 53.82 -11.95 25.73
CA VAL A 209 53.29 -12.49 24.46
C VAL A 209 52.11 -13.42 24.74
N PHE A 210 52.15 -14.24 25.79
CA PHE A 210 51.03 -15.10 26.15
C PHE A 210 49.77 -14.29 26.52
N TYR A 211 49.90 -13.22 27.31
CA TYR A 211 48.75 -12.35 27.63
C TYR A 211 48.21 -11.62 26.40
N VAL A 212 49.08 -11.12 25.52
CA VAL A 212 48.65 -10.47 24.27
C VAL A 212 47.93 -11.46 23.37
N VAL A 213 48.40 -12.70 23.25
CA VAL A 213 47.75 -13.74 22.43
C VAL A 213 46.40 -14.13 23.02
N VAL A 214 46.27 -14.27 24.35
CA VAL A 214 44.98 -14.57 25.00
C VAL A 214 43.97 -13.44 24.79
N VAL A 215 44.41 -12.18 24.91
CA VAL A 215 43.55 -11.01 24.64
C VAL A 215 43.17 -10.93 23.15
N LEU A 216 44.11 -11.20 22.24
CA LEU A 216 43.87 -11.18 20.80
C LEU A 216 42.90 -12.29 20.36
N VAL A 217 43.05 -13.51 20.90
CA VAL A 217 42.15 -14.64 20.64
C VAL A 217 40.76 -14.34 21.22
N GLY A 218 40.69 -13.75 22.42
CA GLY A 218 39.44 -13.29 23.00
C GLY A 218 38.75 -12.24 22.11
N TYR A 219 39.50 -11.28 21.57
CA TYR A 219 38.98 -10.26 20.66
C TYR A 219 38.49 -10.87 19.33
N LEU A 220 39.24 -11.80 18.75
CA LEU A 220 38.87 -12.48 17.51
C LEU A 220 37.59 -13.33 17.69
N CYS A 221 37.45 -14.04 18.80
CA CYS A 221 36.23 -14.79 19.09
C CYS A 221 35.01 -13.88 19.26
N LEU A 222 35.15 -12.70 19.87
CA LEU A 222 34.06 -11.74 20.07
C LEU A 222 33.67 -10.99 18.78
N PHE A 223 34.56 -10.95 17.79
CA PHE A 223 34.29 -10.30 16.50
C PHE A 223 33.66 -11.26 15.47
N TYR A 224 33.98 -12.55 15.56
CA TYR A 224 33.50 -13.57 14.61
C TYR A 224 32.24 -14.32 15.07
N PHE A 225 31.89 -14.27 16.35
CA PHE A 225 30.65 -14.83 16.93
C PHE A 225 29.83 -13.72 17.57
#